data_AF-Q2XWF0-F1
#
_entry.id   AF-Q2XWF0-F1
#
_cell.length_a   1.000
_cell.length_b   1.000
_cell.length_c   1.000
_cell.angle_alpha   90.00
_cell.angle_beta   90.00
_cell.angle_gamma   90.00
#
_symmetry.space_group_name_H-M   'P 1'
#
loop_
_entity.id
_entity.type
_entity.pdbx_description
1 polymer ?
#
loop_
_entity_poly.entity_id
_entity_poly.type
_entity_poly.pdbx_seq_one_letter_code
_entity_poly.pdbx_strand_id
1 'polypeptide(L)'
;ILRSIPNKLGGVLALLFSILVLMVVPILHTSKQRGLTFRPLTQFLFWTLVADMLILTWIGGMPVEHPFIIIGQVASVIYFTIFLLLAPLAGWAE
;
A
#
# COMPACT_ATOMS: atom_id res chain seq x y z
N ILE A 1 -9.38 3.50 -2.14
CA ILE A 1 -8.49 4.08 -3.18
C ILE A 1 -9.26 4.94 -4.19
N LEU A 2 -10.11 4.39 -5.07
CA LEU A 2 -10.80 5.22 -6.10
C LEU A 2 -11.61 6.38 -5.50
N ARG A 3 -12.40 6.11 -4.46
CA ARG A 3 -13.20 7.12 -3.71
C ARG A 3 -12.37 8.13 -2.91
N SER A 4 -11.09 7.87 -2.74
CA SER A 4 -10.21 8.67 -1.87
C SER A 4 -9.59 9.86 -2.63
N ILE A 5 -9.58 9.81 -3.97
CA ILE A 5 -9.00 10.86 -4.82
C ILE A 5 -10.12 11.74 -5.36
N PRO A 6 -10.15 13.06 -5.06
CA PRO A 6 -11.19 13.98 -5.52
C PRO A 6 -11.00 14.39 -7.00
N ASN A 7 -10.66 13.43 -7.86
CA ASN A 7 -10.49 13.62 -9.30
C ASN A 7 -10.92 12.34 -10.05
N LYS A 8 -11.74 12.50 -11.10
CA LYS A 8 -12.30 11.37 -11.86
C LYS A 8 -11.22 10.54 -12.56
N LEU A 9 -10.24 11.18 -13.21
CA LEU A 9 -9.14 10.49 -13.88
C LEU A 9 -8.14 9.91 -12.87
N GLY A 10 -7.79 10.68 -11.85
CA GLY A 10 -6.87 10.25 -10.79
C GLY A 10 -7.36 9.02 -10.03
N GLY A 11 -8.65 8.96 -9.69
CA GLY A 11 -9.25 7.81 -9.02
C GLY A 11 -9.20 6.51 -9.84
N VAL A 12 -9.45 6.61 -11.15
CA VAL A 12 -9.38 5.46 -12.08
C VAL A 12 -7.93 5.00 -12.25
N LEU A 13 -7.00 5.94 -12.46
CA LEU A 13 -5.57 5.63 -12.56
C LEU A 13 -5.06 4.95 -11.28
N ALA A 14 -5.42 5.46 -10.10
CA ALA A 14 -4.99 4.87 -8.84
C ALA A 14 -5.57 3.46 -8.62
N LEU A 15 -6.80 3.18 -9.05
CA LEU A 15 -7.34 1.82 -9.01
C LEU A 15 -6.53 0.89 -9.91
N LEU A 16 -6.26 1.30 -11.14
CA LEU A 16 -5.46 0.52 -12.08
C LEU A 16 -4.05 0.27 -11.52
N PHE A 17 -3.39 1.31 -11.01
CA PHE A 17 -2.07 1.19 -10.39
C PHE A 17 -2.07 0.34 -9.11
N SER A 18 -3.16 0.29 -8.34
CA SER A 18 -3.23 -0.60 -7.16
C SER A 18 -3.14 -2.08 -7.50
N ILE A 19 -3.49 -2.46 -8.73
CA ILE A 19 -3.32 -3.83 -9.22
C ILE A 19 -1.96 -3.95 -9.91
N LEU A 20 -1.59 -3.00 -10.78
CA LEU A 20 -0.34 -3.06 -11.52
C LEU A 20 0.90 -3.05 -10.60
N VAL A 21 0.83 -2.42 -9.41
CA VAL A 21 1.94 -2.38 -8.47
C VAL A 21 2.43 -3.77 -8.08
N LEU A 22 1.54 -4.77 -8.06
CA LEU A 22 1.90 -6.17 -7.76
C LEU A 22 2.86 -6.76 -8.80
N MET A 23 2.77 -6.34 -10.07
CA MET A 23 3.71 -6.76 -11.11
C MET A 23 5.08 -6.10 -10.97
N VAL A 24 5.16 -4.97 -10.26
CA VAL A 24 6.40 -4.24 -10.01
C VAL A 24 7.15 -4.82 -8.80
N VAL A 25 6.46 -5.54 -7.90
CA VAL A 25 7.06 -6.15 -6.70
C VAL A 25 8.31 -7.00 -6.98
N PRO A 26 8.34 -7.91 -7.98
CA PRO A 26 9.55 -8.70 -8.26
C PRO A 26 10.75 -7.84 -8.69
N ILE A 27 10.50 -6.71 -9.37
CA ILE A 27 11.53 -5.78 -9.84
C ILE A 27 12.07 -4.94 -8.68
N LEU A 28 11.21 -4.62 -7.71
CA LEU A 28 11.55 -3.83 -6.52
C LEU A 28 12.20 -4.65 -5.39
N HIS A 29 12.36 -5.97 -5.59
CA HIS A 29 12.99 -6.83 -4.59
C HIS A 29 14.51 -6.60 -4.57
N THR A 30 14.98 -5.86 -3.58
CA THR A 30 16.39 -5.45 -3.42
C THR A 30 17.19 -6.39 -2.51
N SER A 31 16.53 -7.16 -1.66
CA SER A 31 17.18 -8.02 -0.67
C SER A 31 17.81 -9.27 -1.31
N LYS A 32 19.00 -9.64 -0.80
CA LYS A 32 19.69 -10.88 -1.18
C LYS A 32 18.97 -12.14 -0.71
N GLN A 33 18.18 -12.03 0.37
CA GLN A 33 17.39 -13.13 0.90
C GLN A 33 15.99 -13.12 0.29
N ARG A 34 15.55 -14.30 -0.20
CA ARG A 34 14.23 -14.49 -0.84
C ARG A 34 13.09 -14.57 0.18
N GLY A 35 13.35 -15.12 1.36
CA GLY A 35 12.35 -15.30 2.42
C GLY A 35 12.20 -14.07 3.32
N LEU A 36 11.05 -13.98 3.99
CA LEU A 36 10.77 -12.97 5.02
C LEU A 36 11.24 -13.40 6.41
N THR A 37 11.52 -14.70 6.64
CA THR A 37 11.75 -15.28 7.98
C THR A 37 12.86 -14.60 8.78
N PHE A 38 13.93 -14.14 8.12
CA PHE A 38 15.09 -13.51 8.76
C PHE A 38 15.17 -12.00 8.49
N ARG A 39 14.04 -11.37 8.12
CA ARG A 39 13.94 -9.96 7.71
C ARG A 39 12.90 -9.22 8.57
N PRO A 40 13.21 -8.90 9.83
CA PRO A 40 12.25 -8.35 10.80
C PRO A 40 11.60 -7.03 10.37
N LEU A 41 12.33 -6.11 9.74
CA LEU A 41 11.76 -4.86 9.20
C LEU A 41 10.79 -5.16 8.06
N THR A 42 11.15 -6.08 7.17
CA THR A 42 10.27 -6.44 6.06
C THR A 42 9.03 -7.21 6.54
N GLN A 43 9.13 -8.03 7.59
CA GLN A 43 7.97 -8.64 8.26
C GLN A 43 7.04 -7.59 8.87
N PHE A 44 7.59 -6.58 9.54
CA PHE A 44 6.80 -5.49 10.11
C PHE A 44 6.05 -4.72 9.01
N LEU A 45 6.72 -4.40 7.90
CA LEU A 45 6.08 -3.75 6.74
C LEU A 45 4.99 -4.63 6.11
N PHE A 46 5.20 -5.94 6.03
CA PHE A 46 4.19 -6.89 5.54
C PHE A 46 2.93 -6.88 6.42
N TRP A 47 3.07 -6.97 7.74
CA TRP A 47 1.91 -6.90 8.63
C TRP A 47 1.24 -5.53 8.63
N THR A 48 2.00 -4.46 8.46
CA THR A 48 1.46 -3.10 8.26
C THR A 48 0.63 -3.03 6.98
N LEU A 49 1.10 -3.62 5.87
CA LEU A 49 0.34 -3.69 4.62
C LEU A 49 -0.97 -4.48 4.79
N VAL A 50 -0.93 -5.61 5.50
CA VAL A 50 -2.14 -6.40 5.78
C VAL A 50 -3.15 -5.57 6.58
N ALA A 51 -2.71 -4.86 7.61
CA ALA A 51 -3.57 -3.98 8.39
C ALA A 51 -4.16 -2.83 7.53
N ASP A 52 -3.36 -2.23 6.66
CA ASP A 52 -3.80 -1.17 5.74
C ASP A 52 -4.85 -1.68 4.74
N MET A 53 -4.67 -2.89 4.19
CA MET A 53 -5.68 -3.52 3.32
C MET A 53 -7.00 -3.77 4.04
N LEU A 54 -6.97 -4.16 5.32
CA LEU A 54 -8.18 -4.31 6.15
C LEU A 54 -8.87 -2.95 6.36
N ILE A 55 -8.11 -1.88 6.64
CA ILE A 55 -8.63 -0.52 6.79
C ILE A 55 -9.25 -0.04 5.46
N LEU A 56 -8.58 -0.22 4.33
CA LEU A 56 -9.10 0.16 3.01
C LEU A 56 -10.39 -0.59 2.66
N THR A 57 -10.48 -1.87 3.02
CA THR A 57 -11.70 -2.69 2.84
C THR A 57 -12.85 -2.14 3.70
N TRP A 58 -12.57 -1.85 4.97
CA TRP A 58 -13.55 -1.28 5.90
C TRP A 58 -14.05 0.10 5.43
N ILE A 59 -13.14 1.00 5.07
CA ILE A 59 -13.48 2.33 4.54
C ILE A 59 -14.26 2.24 3.24
N GLY A 60 -14.05 1.20 2.42
CA GLY A 60 -14.82 0.92 1.22
C GLY A 60 -16.33 0.86 1.47
N GLY A 61 -16.74 0.31 2.62
CA GLY A 61 -18.15 0.15 3.02
C GLY A 61 -18.74 1.33 3.82
N MET A 62 -17.93 2.30 4.24
CA MET A 62 -18.38 3.45 5.05
C MET A 62 -18.93 4.59 4.18
N PRO A 63 -19.80 5.48 4.70
CA PRO A 63 -20.25 6.66 3.97
C PRO A 63 -19.08 7.59 3.61
N VAL A 64 -19.27 8.41 2.57
CA VAL A 64 -18.26 9.38 2.11
C VAL A 64 -18.38 10.67 2.92
N GLU A 65 -18.11 10.57 4.21
CA GLU A 65 -18.23 11.66 5.19
C GLU A 65 -16.94 11.79 6.01
N HIS A 66 -16.78 12.94 6.67
CA HIS A 66 -15.72 13.10 7.67
C HIS A 66 -16.00 12.17 8.86
N PRO A 67 -15.02 11.40 9.39
CA PRO A 67 -13.57 11.42 9.10
C PRO A 67 -13.10 10.40 8.05
N PHE A 68 -13.99 9.57 7.50
CA PHE A 68 -13.65 8.42 6.64
C PHE A 68 -12.96 8.81 5.34
N ILE A 69 -13.20 10.01 4.82
CA ILE A 69 -12.50 10.54 3.63
C ILE A 69 -11.00 10.64 3.92
N ILE A 70 -10.61 11.25 5.03
CA ILE A 70 -9.21 11.47 5.42
C ILE A 70 -8.53 10.13 5.69
N ILE A 71 -9.20 9.23 6.41
CA ILE A 71 -8.67 7.88 6.68
C ILE A 71 -8.41 7.13 5.37
N GLY A 72 -9.36 7.17 4.43
CA GLY A 72 -9.19 6.54 3.13
C GLY A 72 -8.07 7.15 2.29
N GLN A 73 -7.84 8.46 2.39
CA GLN A 73 -6.73 9.14 1.72
C GLN A 73 -5.38 8.72 2.30
N VAL A 74 -5.24 8.78 3.63
CA VAL A 74 -4.03 8.38 4.33
C VAL A 74 -3.70 6.91 4.06
N ALA A 75 -4.67 6.01 4.20
CA ALA A 75 -4.49 4.59 3.91
C ALA A 75 -4.07 4.35 2.44
N SER A 76 -4.69 5.05 1.49
CA SER A 76 -4.28 4.93 0.07
C SER A 76 -2.84 5.39 -0.17
N VAL A 77 -2.38 6.44 0.52
CA VAL A 77 -0.98 6.90 0.45
C VAL A 77 -0.03 5.88 1.09
N ILE A 78 -0.39 5.33 2.25
CA ILE A 78 0.39 4.29 2.94
C ILE A 78 0.56 3.08 2.04
N TYR A 79 -0.52 2.58 1.42
CA TYR A 79 -0.51 1.47 0.48
C TYR A 79 0.57 1.61 -0.60
N PHE A 80 0.56 2.72 -1.35
CA PHE A 80 1.55 2.94 -2.42
C PHE A 80 2.96 3.20 -1.89
N THR A 81 3.08 3.86 -0.73
CA THR A 81 4.38 4.15 -0.11
C THR A 81 5.07 2.88 0.37
N ILE A 82 4.32 1.91 0.91
CA ILE A 82 4.87 0.62 1.32
C ILE A 82 5.49 -0.10 0.13
N PHE A 83 4.76 -0.21 -0.98
CA PHE A 83 5.25 -0.92 -2.17
C PHE A 83 6.43 -0.22 -2.86
N LEU A 84 6.30 1.09 -3.12
CA LEU A 84 7.24 1.80 -4.00
C LEU A 84 8.49 2.31 -3.28
N LEU A 85 8.40 2.58 -1.97
CA LEU A 85 9.49 3.19 -1.20
C LEU A 85 9.97 2.30 -0.06
N LEU A 86 9.09 1.93 0.86
CA LEU A 86 9.53 1.27 2.10
C LEU A 86 10.04 -0.16 1.87
N ALA A 87 9.41 -0.93 0.99
CA ALA A 87 9.83 -2.31 0.70
C ALA A 87 11.24 -2.38 0.07
N PRO A 88 11.58 -1.57 -0.96
CA PRO A 88 12.96 -1.49 -1.44
C PRO A 88 13.94 -1.04 -0.37
N LEU A 89 13.62 0.00 0.39
CA LEU A 89 14.51 0.55 1.43
C LEU A 89 14.78 -0.46 2.54
N ALA A 90 13.76 -1.19 2.99
CA ALA A 90 13.93 -2.27 3.97
C ALA A 90 14.81 -3.39 3.43
N GLY A 91 14.74 -3.71 2.13
CA GLY A 91 15.64 -4.68 1.52
C GLY A 91 17.07 -4.20 1.28
N TRP A 92 17.35 -2.90 1.37
CA TRP A 92 18.72 -2.37 1.42
C TRP A 92 19.27 -2.32 2.85
N ALA A 93 18.39 -2.12 3.84
CA ALA A 93 18.76 -2.04 5.25
C ALA A 93 19.02 -3.43 5.89
N GLU A 94 18.50 -4.50 5.29
CA GLU A 94 18.64 -5.91 5.72
C GLU A 94 19.39 -6.76 4.70
#